data_AF-A0A2E3QRV2-F1
#
_entry.id   AF-A0A2E3QRV2-F1
#
_cell.length_a   1.000
_cell.length_b   1.000
_cell.length_c   1.000
_cell.angle_alpha   90.00
_cell.angle_beta   90.00
_cell.angle_gamma   90.00
#
_symmetry.space_group_name_H-M   'P 1'
#
loop_
_entity.id
_entity.type
_entity.pdbx_description
1 polymer ?
#
loop_
_entity_poly.entity_id
_entity_poly.type
_entity_poly.pdbx_seq_one_letter_code
_entity_poly.pdbx_strand_id
1 'polypeptide(L)'
;MATLPIPQPQPVPGSSVSLVAFYFPGPSRHHPGERQDAYGRWTPWDEACQAPFLGNFWPCTLTIQPPGKPAGTFQTAEAAFQATKWWDDDAVRHRFEAAKTGDEAYSIKSGLSGADPSYAGFSRPGPHIPPYDEAREGAMWAVLSAKFAAPAFTAGLLATGDAYLLEHNESATRDRYWSDGRDGRGENRLGLQLMALRATLGGSGVPAGAPSLVDLAATAQAL
;
A
#
# COMPACT_ATOMS: atom_id res chain seq x y z
N MET A 1 7.07 -20.78 5.56
CA MET A 1 6.69 -19.44 5.09
C MET A 1 7.82 -18.49 5.41
N ALA A 2 8.25 -17.63 4.48
CA ALA A 2 9.22 -16.60 4.80
C ALA A 2 8.62 -15.68 5.86
N THR A 3 9.35 -15.44 6.95
CA THR A 3 8.95 -14.52 8.01
C THR A 3 9.01 -13.10 7.46
N LEU A 4 7.95 -12.30 7.67
CA LEU A 4 8.00 -10.88 7.35
C LEU A 4 9.06 -10.18 8.24
N PRO A 5 9.70 -9.12 7.74
CA PRO A 5 10.54 -8.25 8.56
C PRO A 5 9.76 -7.71 9.76
N ILE A 6 10.44 -7.47 10.88
CA ILE A 6 9.83 -6.89 12.08
C ILE A 6 9.91 -5.37 11.98
N PRO A 7 8.77 -4.64 11.94
CA PRO A 7 8.79 -3.18 11.85
C PRO A 7 9.67 -2.53 12.91
N GLN A 8 10.40 -1.50 12.49
CA GLN A 8 11.26 -0.66 13.32
C GLN A 8 10.79 0.80 13.21
N PRO A 9 9.80 1.25 14.01
CA PRO A 9 9.38 2.64 14.03
C PRO A 9 10.55 3.59 14.35
N GLN A 10 10.70 4.63 13.55
CA GLN A 10 11.76 5.62 13.65
C GLN A 10 11.28 6.88 14.40
N PRO A 11 12.13 7.54 15.20
CA PRO A 11 11.76 8.77 15.88
C PRO A 11 11.54 9.92 14.89
N VAL A 12 10.51 10.74 15.12
CA VAL A 12 10.30 11.98 14.37
C VAL A 12 10.80 13.17 15.22
N PRO A 13 11.73 14.01 14.73
CA PRO A 13 12.27 15.12 15.49
C PRO A 13 11.19 16.05 16.07
N GLY A 14 11.26 16.31 17.37
CA GLY A 14 10.32 17.21 18.05
C GLY A 14 8.90 16.64 18.25
N SER A 15 8.68 15.36 17.99
CA SER A 15 7.38 14.70 18.09
C SER A 15 7.42 13.51 19.06
N SER A 16 6.30 13.22 19.71
CA SER A 16 6.07 11.97 20.45
C SER A 16 5.63 10.82 19.54
N VAL A 17 5.28 11.10 18.29
CA VAL A 17 4.86 10.12 17.28
C VAL A 17 6.08 9.55 16.57
N SER A 18 6.14 8.23 16.45
CA SER A 18 7.13 7.52 15.62
C SER A 18 6.63 7.31 14.19
N LEU A 19 7.54 7.06 13.26
CA LEU A 19 7.28 6.91 11.82
C LEU A 19 7.66 5.51 11.35
N VAL A 20 6.77 4.89 10.59
CA VAL A 20 7.09 3.76 9.71
C VAL A 20 6.86 4.22 8.27
N ALA A 21 7.94 4.55 7.57
CA ALA A 21 7.91 4.84 6.15
C ALA A 21 8.09 3.54 5.35
N PHE A 22 7.36 3.41 4.24
CA PHE A 22 7.40 2.22 3.39
C PHE A 22 7.13 2.57 1.93
N TYR A 23 7.64 1.77 1.00
CA TYR A 23 7.33 1.90 -0.42
C TYR A 23 7.42 0.59 -1.21
N PHE A 24 8.58 -0.06 -1.18
CA PHE A 24 8.89 -1.29 -1.93
C PHE A 24 8.61 -1.22 -3.44
N PRO A 25 9.36 -0.41 -4.22
CA PRO A 25 9.18 -0.33 -5.67
C PRO A 25 9.57 -1.63 -6.37
N GLY A 26 8.97 -1.88 -7.54
CA GLY A 26 9.24 -3.09 -8.32
C GLY A 26 10.68 -3.15 -8.87
N PRO A 27 11.12 -4.34 -9.32
CA PRO A 27 12.53 -4.64 -9.61
C PRO A 27 13.07 -3.97 -10.89
N SER A 28 12.22 -3.41 -11.74
CA SER A 28 12.61 -2.85 -13.04
C SER A 28 13.53 -1.62 -12.96
N ARG A 29 13.51 -0.88 -11.85
CA ARG A 29 14.38 0.30 -11.68
C ARG A 29 15.64 -0.12 -10.94
N HIS A 30 16.81 -0.11 -11.54
CA HIS A 30 18.01 -0.50 -10.80
C HIS A 30 18.62 0.71 -10.07
N HIS A 31 18.83 0.60 -8.75
CA HIS A 31 19.53 1.59 -7.93
C HIS A 31 20.77 0.94 -7.31
N PRO A 32 21.98 1.33 -7.73
CA PRO A 32 23.20 0.72 -7.19
C PRO A 32 23.28 0.88 -5.66
N GLY A 33 23.46 -0.25 -4.96
CA GLY A 33 23.62 -0.28 -3.50
C GLY A 33 22.32 -0.52 -2.71
N GLU A 34 21.15 -0.44 -3.35
CA GLU A 34 19.89 -0.86 -2.72
C GLU A 34 19.74 -2.38 -2.74
N ARG A 35 19.20 -2.95 -1.66
CA ARG A 35 18.84 -4.37 -1.62
C ARG A 35 17.69 -4.63 -2.59
N GLN A 36 17.80 -5.69 -3.37
CA GLN A 36 16.80 -6.08 -4.36
C GLN A 36 16.62 -7.60 -4.40
N ASP A 37 15.39 -8.03 -4.63
CA ASP A 37 15.06 -9.41 -5.00
C ASP A 37 14.23 -9.47 -6.29
N ALA A 38 13.67 -10.64 -6.61
CA ALA A 38 12.88 -10.85 -7.81
C ALA A 38 11.54 -10.07 -7.82
N TYR A 39 11.09 -9.55 -6.68
CA TYR A 39 9.78 -8.91 -6.50
C TYR A 39 9.88 -7.40 -6.31
N GLY A 40 10.98 -6.89 -5.77
CA GLY A 40 11.16 -5.46 -5.57
C GLY A 40 12.49 -5.06 -4.96
N ARG A 41 12.62 -3.75 -4.75
CA ARG A 41 13.76 -3.13 -4.07
C ARG A 41 13.36 -2.60 -2.70
N TRP A 42 14.34 -2.52 -1.84
CA TRP A 42 14.24 -1.87 -0.54
C TRP A 42 14.86 -0.48 -0.67
N THR A 43 14.03 0.55 -0.51
CA THR A 43 14.50 1.93 -0.39
C THR A 43 15.21 2.14 0.95
N PRO A 44 15.97 3.23 1.14
CA PRO A 44 16.61 3.54 2.42
C PRO A 44 15.63 3.52 3.62
N TRP A 45 14.43 4.07 3.45
CA TRP A 45 13.40 4.04 4.48
C TRP A 45 12.76 2.65 4.66
N ASP A 46 12.63 1.83 3.62
CA ASP A 46 12.21 0.43 3.78
C ASP A 46 13.23 -0.37 4.62
N GLU A 47 14.53 -0.14 4.41
CA GLU A 47 15.60 -0.74 5.23
C GLU A 47 15.60 -0.20 6.67
N ALA A 48 15.42 1.10 6.87
CA ALA A 48 15.37 1.67 8.22
C ALA A 48 14.12 1.20 9.00
N CYS A 49 12.95 1.23 8.36
CA CYS A 49 11.69 0.92 9.03
C CYS A 49 11.32 -0.57 9.03
N GLN A 50 12.00 -1.41 8.24
CA GLN A 50 11.75 -2.86 8.15
C GLN A 50 10.25 -3.18 7.96
N ALA A 51 9.55 -2.38 7.15
CA ALA A 51 8.13 -2.59 6.84
C ALA A 51 7.76 -2.50 5.34
N PRO A 52 8.61 -2.93 4.38
CA PRO A 52 8.28 -2.88 2.95
C PRO A 52 7.02 -3.67 2.59
N PHE A 53 6.66 -4.66 3.42
CA PHE A 53 5.46 -5.46 3.25
C PHE A 53 4.14 -4.69 3.35
N LEU A 54 4.18 -3.44 3.84
CA LEU A 54 3.04 -2.52 3.81
C LEU A 54 2.73 -2.04 2.39
N GLY A 55 3.73 -1.96 1.50
CA GLY A 55 3.57 -1.51 0.11
C GLY A 55 2.73 -2.46 -0.75
N ASN A 56 2.05 -1.89 -1.75
CA ASN A 56 1.16 -2.66 -2.64
C ASN A 56 1.89 -3.61 -3.60
N PHE A 57 3.16 -3.33 -3.86
CA PHE A 57 4.01 -4.11 -4.75
C PHE A 57 4.63 -5.32 -4.06
N TRP A 58 4.53 -5.40 -2.72
CA TRP A 58 5.04 -6.54 -1.96
C TRP A 58 4.34 -7.84 -2.35
N PRO A 59 5.09 -8.95 -2.54
CA PRO A 59 4.52 -10.23 -2.92
C PRO A 59 3.59 -10.77 -1.83
N CYS A 60 2.35 -11.08 -2.21
CA CYS A 60 1.34 -11.66 -1.33
C CYS A 60 0.27 -12.37 -2.14
N THR A 61 -0.21 -13.53 -1.67
CA THR A 61 -1.39 -14.16 -2.27
C THR A 61 -2.64 -13.66 -1.56
N LEU A 62 -3.56 -13.05 -2.29
CA LEU A 62 -4.85 -12.59 -1.77
C LEU A 62 -5.99 -12.90 -2.75
N THR A 63 -7.20 -13.07 -2.22
CA THR A 63 -8.42 -13.28 -3.00
C THR A 63 -9.41 -12.18 -2.64
N ILE A 64 -9.96 -11.50 -3.66
CA ILE A 64 -11.06 -10.54 -3.48
C ILE A 64 -12.23 -10.91 -4.39
N GLN A 65 -13.43 -10.53 -3.98
CA GLN A 65 -14.67 -10.78 -4.72
C GLN A 65 -15.54 -9.53 -4.70
N PRO A 66 -15.76 -8.87 -5.85
CA PRO A 66 -16.69 -7.76 -5.92
C PRO A 66 -18.15 -8.22 -5.81
N PRO A 67 -19.08 -7.33 -5.45
CA PRO A 67 -20.50 -7.65 -5.31
C PRO A 67 -21.09 -8.21 -6.61
N GLY A 68 -21.69 -9.41 -6.54
CA GLY A 68 -22.33 -10.05 -7.70
C GLY A 68 -21.37 -10.51 -8.80
N LYS A 69 -20.05 -10.44 -8.58
CA LYS A 69 -19.02 -10.83 -9.55
C LYS A 69 -18.23 -12.06 -9.06
N PRO A 70 -17.57 -12.81 -9.95
CA PRO A 70 -16.69 -13.91 -9.55
C PRO A 70 -15.48 -13.41 -8.73
N ALA A 71 -14.98 -14.25 -7.84
CA ALA A 71 -13.74 -13.99 -7.10
C ALA A 71 -12.52 -14.04 -8.04
N GLY A 72 -11.46 -13.33 -7.65
CA GLY A 72 -10.14 -13.40 -8.30
C GLY A 72 -9.02 -13.48 -7.28
N THR A 73 -7.92 -14.16 -7.65
CA THR A 73 -6.76 -14.39 -6.77
C THR A 73 -5.50 -13.81 -7.40
N PHE A 74 -4.75 -13.01 -6.63
CA PHE A 74 -3.64 -12.20 -7.13
C PHE A 74 -2.37 -12.41 -6.29
N GLN A 75 -1.21 -12.06 -6.86
CA GLN A 75 0.10 -12.21 -6.22
C GLN A 75 0.68 -10.89 -5.66
N THR A 76 -0.02 -9.78 -5.84
CA THR A 76 0.26 -8.48 -5.21
C THR A 76 -1.04 -7.71 -4.97
N ALA A 77 -1.04 -6.80 -4.00
CA ALA A 77 -2.15 -5.87 -3.81
C ALA A 77 -2.31 -4.92 -5.01
N GLU A 78 -1.21 -4.55 -5.68
CA GLU A 78 -1.25 -3.77 -6.92
C GLU A 78 -2.05 -4.48 -8.01
N ALA A 79 -1.78 -5.77 -8.27
CA ALA A 79 -2.52 -6.54 -9.27
C ALA A 79 -4.02 -6.62 -8.95
N ALA A 80 -4.36 -6.91 -7.69
CA ALA A 80 -5.74 -6.99 -7.25
C ALA A 80 -6.47 -5.64 -7.41
N PHE A 81 -5.83 -4.54 -6.99
CA PHE A 81 -6.40 -3.20 -7.10
C PHE A 81 -6.58 -2.76 -8.56
N GLN A 82 -5.58 -2.96 -9.43
CA GLN A 82 -5.71 -2.59 -10.84
C GLN A 82 -6.80 -3.42 -11.55
N ALA A 83 -6.94 -4.71 -11.22
CA ALA A 83 -7.99 -5.55 -11.79
C ALA A 83 -9.41 -5.03 -11.52
N THR A 84 -9.64 -4.34 -10.39
CA THR A 84 -10.96 -3.76 -10.07
C THR A 84 -11.46 -2.75 -11.12
N LYS A 85 -10.55 -2.16 -11.91
CA LYS A 85 -10.89 -1.21 -12.97
C LYS A 85 -11.31 -1.88 -14.28
N TRP A 86 -11.16 -3.19 -14.40
CA TRP A 86 -11.52 -3.95 -15.62
C TRP A 86 -12.11 -5.31 -15.26
N TRP A 87 -12.82 -5.40 -14.13
CA TRP A 87 -13.19 -6.69 -13.55
C TRP A 87 -14.10 -7.54 -14.45
N ASP A 88 -14.94 -6.88 -15.25
CA ASP A 88 -15.88 -7.54 -16.18
C ASP A 88 -15.22 -8.02 -17.48
N ASP A 89 -13.95 -7.69 -17.72
CA ASP A 89 -13.14 -8.27 -18.79
C ASP A 89 -12.31 -9.43 -18.22
N ASP A 90 -12.78 -10.65 -18.42
CA ASP A 90 -12.13 -11.87 -17.93
C ASP A 90 -10.69 -12.02 -18.45
N ALA A 91 -10.44 -11.67 -19.71
CA ALA A 91 -9.10 -11.78 -20.29
C ALA A 91 -8.13 -10.79 -19.63
N VAL A 92 -8.58 -9.57 -19.34
CA VAL A 92 -7.79 -8.57 -18.60
C VAL A 92 -7.62 -8.98 -17.15
N ARG A 93 -8.67 -9.46 -16.47
CA ARG A 93 -8.61 -9.93 -15.09
C ARG A 93 -7.60 -11.06 -14.93
N HIS A 94 -7.63 -12.07 -15.81
CA HIS A 94 -6.67 -13.17 -15.79
C HIS A 94 -5.21 -12.73 -16.03
N ARG A 95 -4.97 -11.66 -16.80
CA ARG A 95 -3.62 -11.08 -16.92
C ARG A 95 -3.13 -10.54 -15.58
N PHE A 96 -3.99 -9.86 -14.81
CA PHE A 96 -3.64 -9.40 -13.47
C PHE A 96 -3.47 -10.55 -12.47
N GLU A 97 -4.29 -11.60 -12.53
CA GLU A 97 -4.13 -12.81 -11.70
C GLU A 97 -2.79 -13.52 -11.96
N ALA A 98 -2.33 -13.49 -13.22
CA ALA A 98 -1.05 -14.07 -13.63
C ALA A 98 0.17 -13.18 -13.30
N ALA A 99 -0.03 -11.90 -12.97
CA ALA A 99 1.05 -10.98 -12.64
C ALA A 99 1.66 -11.32 -11.27
N LYS A 100 2.96 -11.61 -11.27
CA LYS A 100 3.75 -12.02 -10.10
C LYS A 100 4.35 -10.86 -9.32
N THR A 101 4.52 -9.69 -9.96
CA THR A 101 5.13 -8.50 -9.38
C THR A 101 4.25 -7.28 -9.58
N GLY A 102 4.44 -6.25 -8.76
CA GLY A 102 3.75 -4.98 -8.95
C GLY A 102 4.13 -4.28 -10.26
N ASP A 103 5.36 -4.48 -10.75
CA ASP A 103 5.78 -3.95 -12.07
C ASP A 103 5.02 -4.61 -13.23
N GLU A 104 4.80 -5.93 -13.17
CA GLU A 104 3.99 -6.63 -14.19
C GLU A 104 2.54 -6.11 -14.19
N ALA A 105 1.93 -5.94 -13.01
CA ALA A 105 0.60 -5.35 -12.87
C ALA A 105 0.56 -3.90 -13.40
N TYR A 106 1.56 -3.09 -13.06
CA TYR A 106 1.69 -1.72 -13.55
C TYR A 106 1.89 -1.68 -15.08
N SER A 107 2.63 -2.62 -15.65
CA SER A 107 2.80 -2.72 -17.10
C SER A 107 1.48 -3.06 -17.80
N ILE A 108 0.72 -4.03 -17.26
CA ILE A 108 -0.61 -4.39 -17.77
C ILE A 108 -1.53 -3.18 -17.79
N LYS A 109 -1.71 -2.50 -16.64
CA LYS A 109 -2.63 -1.34 -16.55
C LYS A 109 -2.21 -0.15 -17.41
N SER A 110 -0.91 0.01 -17.68
CA SER A 110 -0.40 1.08 -18.55
C SER A 110 -0.73 0.86 -20.04
N GLY A 111 -0.99 -0.38 -20.44
CA GLY A 111 -1.41 -0.73 -21.80
C GLY A 111 -2.93 -0.81 -21.99
N LEU A 112 -3.72 -0.45 -20.98
CA LEU A 112 -5.18 -0.54 -21.01
C LEU A 112 -5.82 0.85 -21.05
N SER A 113 -7.02 0.91 -21.62
CA SER A 113 -7.90 2.09 -21.62
C SER A 113 -9.28 1.69 -21.11
N GLY A 114 -10.16 2.66 -20.86
CA GLY A 114 -11.54 2.38 -20.44
C GLY A 114 -11.66 1.80 -19.03
N ALA A 115 -10.89 2.32 -18.07
CA ALA A 115 -11.02 1.93 -16.67
C ALA A 115 -12.44 2.23 -16.13
N ASP A 116 -13.04 1.24 -15.47
CA ASP A 116 -14.28 1.37 -14.72
C ASP A 116 -14.07 2.31 -13.50
N PRO A 117 -14.73 3.47 -13.47
CA PRO A 117 -14.59 4.43 -12.37
C PRO A 117 -15.29 3.96 -11.09
N SER A 118 -16.12 2.91 -11.15
CA SER A 118 -16.77 2.31 -9.98
C SER A 118 -15.90 1.28 -9.26
N TYR A 119 -14.74 0.93 -9.83
CA TYR A 119 -13.83 -0.08 -9.28
C TYR A 119 -14.56 -1.37 -8.91
N ALA A 120 -15.32 -1.93 -9.86
CA ALA A 120 -16.13 -3.14 -9.70
C ALA A 120 -17.23 -3.06 -8.62
N GLY A 121 -17.56 -1.84 -8.15
CA GLY A 121 -18.62 -1.60 -7.16
C GLY A 121 -18.21 -1.89 -5.71
N PHE A 122 -16.91 -1.95 -5.41
CA PHE A 122 -16.47 -2.03 -4.02
C PHE A 122 -16.84 -0.76 -3.25
N SER A 123 -17.12 -0.93 -1.96
CA SER A 123 -17.36 0.16 -1.01
C SER A 123 -16.58 -0.10 0.26
N ARG A 124 -16.23 0.98 0.97
CA ARG A 124 -15.54 0.90 2.25
C ARG A 124 -16.58 1.05 3.38
N PRO A 125 -16.60 0.15 4.38
CA PRO A 125 -17.45 0.32 5.54
C PRO A 125 -16.92 1.40 6.48
N GLY A 126 -17.83 2.04 7.21
CA GLY A 126 -17.50 2.96 8.31
C GLY A 126 -17.24 4.41 7.87
N PRO A 127 -16.81 5.26 8.81
CA PRO A 127 -16.55 6.66 8.53
C PRO A 127 -15.33 6.82 7.61
N HIS A 128 -15.46 7.74 6.67
CA HIS A 128 -14.38 8.11 5.76
C HIS A 128 -13.80 9.46 6.17
N ILE A 129 -12.58 9.75 5.75
CA ILE A 129 -11.90 11.04 5.98
C ILE A 129 -11.96 11.84 4.66
N PRO A 130 -12.80 12.89 4.54
CA PRO A 130 -12.88 13.74 3.34
C PRO A 130 -11.69 14.70 3.15
N PRO A 131 -11.39 15.11 1.90
CA PRO A 131 -11.95 14.58 0.65
C PRO A 131 -11.46 13.14 0.38
N TYR A 132 -12.29 12.32 -0.29
CA TYR A 132 -11.92 10.96 -0.68
C TYR A 132 -12.71 10.50 -1.91
N ASP A 133 -12.14 9.58 -2.67
CA ASP A 133 -12.81 8.86 -3.77
C ASP A 133 -13.36 7.54 -3.23
N GLU A 134 -14.68 7.46 -3.03
CA GLU A 134 -15.36 6.34 -2.36
C GLU A 134 -15.13 5.01 -3.06
N ALA A 135 -15.28 4.96 -4.38
CA ALA A 135 -15.12 3.74 -5.16
C ALA A 135 -13.66 3.26 -5.12
N ARG A 136 -12.72 4.18 -5.35
CA ARG A 136 -11.28 3.90 -5.31
C ARG A 136 -10.84 3.41 -3.94
N GLU A 137 -11.34 4.02 -2.87
CA GLU A 137 -11.01 3.62 -1.51
C GLU A 137 -11.70 2.35 -1.06
N GLY A 138 -12.94 2.12 -1.49
CA GLY A 138 -13.64 0.86 -1.29
C GLY A 138 -12.87 -0.31 -1.86
N ALA A 139 -12.39 -0.17 -3.10
CA ALA A 139 -11.57 -1.20 -3.74
C ALA A 139 -10.25 -1.45 -3.00
N MET A 140 -9.51 -0.38 -2.65
CA MET A 140 -8.27 -0.54 -1.90
C MET A 140 -8.52 -1.14 -0.50
N TRP A 141 -9.61 -0.76 0.18
CA TRP A 141 -9.97 -1.32 1.48
C TRP A 141 -10.20 -2.83 1.38
N ALA A 142 -10.93 -3.29 0.36
CA ALA A 142 -11.15 -4.71 0.11
C ALA A 142 -9.83 -5.46 -0.14
N VAL A 143 -8.94 -4.89 -0.95
CA VAL A 143 -7.61 -5.43 -1.25
C VAL A 143 -6.75 -5.55 0.01
N LEU A 144 -6.64 -4.48 0.79
CA LEU A 144 -5.85 -4.46 2.02
C LEU A 144 -6.44 -5.40 3.08
N SER A 145 -7.76 -5.42 3.25
CA SER A 145 -8.43 -6.35 4.17
C SER A 145 -8.12 -7.80 3.82
N ALA A 146 -8.14 -8.16 2.53
CA ALA A 146 -7.79 -9.50 2.08
C ALA A 146 -6.30 -9.83 2.30
N LYS A 147 -5.38 -8.91 1.96
CA LYS A 147 -3.93 -9.08 2.16
C LYS A 147 -3.59 -9.29 3.64
N PHE A 148 -4.14 -8.45 4.51
CA PHE A 148 -3.82 -8.43 5.95
C PHE A 148 -4.67 -9.38 6.78
N ALA A 149 -5.57 -10.16 6.17
CA ALA A 149 -6.24 -11.29 6.83
C ALA A 149 -5.31 -12.50 7.04
N ALA A 150 -4.20 -12.58 6.29
CA ALA A 150 -3.20 -13.62 6.48
C ALA A 150 -2.41 -13.37 7.79
N PRO A 151 -2.21 -14.38 8.67
CA PRO A 151 -1.69 -14.16 10.02
C PRO A 151 -0.35 -13.42 10.10
N ALA A 152 0.57 -13.68 9.17
CA ALA A 152 1.86 -13.00 9.14
C ALA A 152 1.71 -11.50 8.87
N PHE A 153 0.83 -11.11 7.93
CA PHE A 153 0.56 -9.71 7.61
C PHE A 153 -0.22 -9.03 8.74
N THR A 154 -1.20 -9.71 9.36
CA THR A 154 -1.90 -9.20 10.55
C THR A 154 -0.90 -8.86 11.65
N ALA A 155 -0.01 -9.81 11.99
CA ALA A 155 1.01 -9.63 13.01
C ALA A 155 1.99 -8.51 12.66
N GLY A 156 2.43 -8.44 11.40
CA GLY A 156 3.30 -7.37 10.91
C GLY A 156 2.65 -5.98 11.01
N LEU A 157 1.38 -5.84 10.65
CA LEU A 157 0.67 -4.57 10.77
C LEU A 157 0.50 -4.15 12.23
N LEU A 158 0.13 -5.07 13.12
CA LEU A 158 0.00 -4.79 14.55
C LEU A 158 1.36 -4.44 15.19
N ALA A 159 2.45 -5.05 14.73
CA ALA A 159 3.80 -4.78 15.20
C ALA A 159 4.31 -3.37 14.86
N THR A 160 3.63 -2.62 13.98
CA THR A 160 3.90 -1.20 13.77
C THR A 160 3.50 -0.32 14.96
N GLY A 161 2.78 -0.87 15.95
CA GLY A 161 2.38 -0.17 17.17
C GLY A 161 1.46 1.01 16.87
N ASP A 162 1.76 2.16 17.47
CA ASP A 162 1.09 3.44 17.26
C ASP A 162 1.81 4.37 16.28
N ALA A 163 2.84 3.86 15.58
CA ALA A 163 3.56 4.64 14.60
C ALA A 163 2.65 5.16 13.48
N TYR A 164 2.97 6.35 12.98
CA TYR A 164 2.38 6.88 11.76
C TYR A 164 2.91 6.10 10.56
N LEU A 165 2.01 5.58 9.72
CA LEU A 165 2.37 4.84 8.52
C LEU A 165 2.41 5.79 7.31
N LEU A 166 3.57 5.92 6.67
CA LEU A 166 3.79 6.83 5.55
C LEU A 166 4.19 6.03 4.30
N GLU A 167 3.35 6.05 3.26
CA GLU A 167 3.78 5.63 1.93
C GLU A 167 4.66 6.74 1.33
N HIS A 168 5.98 6.60 1.50
CA HIS A 168 6.97 7.57 1.03
C HIS A 168 7.51 7.12 -0.32
N ASN A 169 7.05 7.74 -1.40
CA ASN A 169 7.50 7.34 -2.73
C ASN A 169 8.86 7.99 -3.09
N GLU A 170 9.61 7.39 -4.00
CA GLU A 170 10.94 7.87 -4.37
C GLU A 170 10.95 9.07 -5.34
N SER A 171 9.80 9.56 -5.81
CA SER A 171 9.76 10.60 -6.86
C SER A 171 8.53 11.53 -6.79
N ALA A 172 8.80 12.83 -6.76
CA ALA A 172 7.79 13.89 -6.64
C ALA A 172 6.81 14.02 -7.82
N THR A 173 7.00 13.24 -8.90
CA THR A 173 6.10 13.16 -10.06
C THR A 173 5.20 11.92 -10.04
N ARG A 174 5.27 11.11 -8.98
CA ARG A 174 4.46 9.91 -8.80
C ARG A 174 3.14 10.21 -8.08
N ASP A 175 2.54 9.15 -7.54
CA ASP A 175 1.22 9.14 -6.94
C ASP A 175 1.16 10.03 -5.69
N ARG A 176 0.39 11.11 -5.78
CA ARG A 176 0.10 12.02 -4.66
C ARG A 176 -1.16 11.64 -3.90
N TYR A 177 -1.96 10.70 -4.41
CA TYR A 177 -3.16 10.26 -3.73
C TYR A 177 -2.79 9.20 -2.69
N TRP A 178 -2.19 8.09 -3.12
CA TRP A 178 -1.86 7.01 -2.20
C TRP A 178 -0.70 7.34 -1.27
N SER A 179 0.26 8.11 -1.78
CA SER A 179 1.51 8.46 -1.10
C SER A 179 1.55 9.93 -0.64
N ASP A 180 2.57 10.27 0.15
CA ASP A 180 2.93 11.63 0.53
C ASP A 180 3.48 12.52 -0.61
N GLY A 181 3.63 11.98 -1.83
CA GLY A 181 4.22 12.71 -2.95
C GLY A 181 5.71 12.99 -2.84
N ARG A 182 6.46 12.29 -1.97
CA ARG A 182 7.89 12.49 -1.62
C ARG A 182 8.19 13.76 -0.83
N ASP A 183 7.45 14.84 -1.05
CA ASP A 183 7.66 16.15 -0.44
C ASP A 183 6.61 16.50 0.63
N GLY A 184 5.74 15.55 0.97
CA GLY A 184 4.65 15.74 1.92
C GLY A 184 3.45 16.50 1.38
N ARG A 185 3.38 16.76 0.06
CA ARG A 185 2.24 17.44 -0.59
C ARG A 185 1.22 16.47 -1.18
N GLY A 186 1.41 15.17 -1.01
CA GLY A 186 0.40 14.15 -1.27
C GLY A 186 -0.56 13.96 -0.10
N GLU A 187 -1.40 12.95 -0.20
CA GLU A 187 -2.50 12.67 0.73
C GLU A 187 -2.23 11.46 1.64
N ASN A 188 -1.23 10.62 1.31
CA ASN A 188 -0.88 9.41 2.07
C ASN A 188 -2.10 8.50 2.34
N ARG A 189 -3.04 8.39 1.39
CA ARG A 189 -4.28 7.62 1.59
C ARG A 189 -4.01 6.15 1.91
N LEU A 190 -2.90 5.57 1.42
CA LEU A 190 -2.56 4.17 1.67
C LEU A 190 -2.16 3.97 3.14
N GLY A 191 -1.29 4.83 3.66
CA GLY A 191 -0.91 4.85 5.08
C GLY A 191 -2.12 5.04 5.99
N LEU A 192 -3.02 5.97 5.64
CA LEU A 192 -4.27 6.19 6.36
C LEU A 192 -5.19 4.95 6.36
N GLN A 193 -5.32 4.25 5.23
CA GLN A 193 -6.11 3.02 5.15
C GLN A 193 -5.49 1.90 6.01
N LEU A 194 -4.17 1.74 5.98
CA LEU A 194 -3.47 0.74 6.80
C LEU A 194 -3.63 1.02 8.29
N MET A 195 -3.54 2.28 8.73
CA MET A 195 -3.76 2.65 10.13
C MET A 195 -5.22 2.44 10.55
N ALA A 196 -6.17 2.72 9.67
CA ALA A 196 -7.58 2.41 9.93
C ALA A 196 -7.80 0.88 10.04
N LEU A 197 -7.20 0.10 9.15
CA LEU A 197 -7.26 -1.37 9.20
C LEU A 197 -6.62 -1.91 10.49
N ARG A 198 -5.44 -1.40 10.87
CA ARG A 198 -4.76 -1.71 12.13
C ARG A 198 -5.69 -1.51 13.34
N ALA A 199 -6.45 -0.41 13.37
CA ALA A 199 -7.43 -0.15 14.42
C ALA A 199 -8.56 -1.20 14.45
N THR A 200 -9.07 -1.62 13.29
CA THR A 200 -10.11 -2.67 13.24
C THR A 200 -9.63 -4.03 13.72
N LEU A 201 -8.30 -4.26 13.70
CA LEU A 201 -7.65 -5.49 14.16
C LEU A 201 -7.23 -5.43 15.64
N GLY A 202 -7.64 -4.39 16.38
CA GLY A 202 -7.33 -4.20 17.80
C GLY A 202 -6.03 -3.44 18.10
N GLY A 203 -5.36 -2.88 17.07
CA GLY A 203 -4.22 -1.98 17.23
C GLY A 203 -4.61 -0.51 17.33
N SER A 204 -3.62 0.37 17.24
CA SER A 204 -3.83 1.82 17.24
C SER A 204 -4.26 2.34 15.85
N GLY A 205 -5.07 3.40 15.82
CA GLY A 205 -5.41 4.12 14.59
C GLY A 205 -4.32 5.11 14.16
N VAL A 206 -4.75 6.23 13.55
CA VAL A 206 -3.86 7.38 13.31
C VAL A 206 -3.45 7.98 14.66
N PRO A 207 -2.15 8.15 14.94
CA PRO A 207 -1.70 8.70 16.21
C PRO A 207 -2.16 10.15 16.39
N ALA A 208 -2.63 10.48 17.60
CA ALA A 208 -3.00 11.85 17.94
C ALA A 208 -1.75 12.74 17.95
N GLY A 209 -1.87 13.96 17.41
CA GLY A 209 -0.74 14.89 17.34
C GLY A 209 0.34 14.51 16.32
N ALA A 210 -0.01 13.69 15.31
CA ALA A 210 0.88 13.41 14.19
C ALA A 210 1.42 14.72 13.57
N PRO A 211 2.74 14.82 13.32
CA PRO A 211 3.33 15.94 12.59
C PRO A 211 2.74 16.10 11.18
N SER A 212 3.05 17.22 10.52
CA SER A 212 2.60 17.43 9.14
C SER A 212 3.22 16.39 8.19
N LEU A 213 2.56 16.11 7.06
CA LEU A 213 3.15 15.24 6.04
C LEU A 213 4.49 15.77 5.52
N VAL A 214 4.72 17.09 5.53
CA VAL A 214 6.02 17.69 5.17
C VAL A 214 7.10 17.27 6.17
N ASP A 215 6.82 17.32 7.47
CA ASP A 215 7.78 16.92 8.51
C ASP A 215 8.05 15.42 8.47
N LEU A 216 7.00 14.61 8.24
CA LEU A 216 7.10 13.16 8.11
C LEU A 216 7.89 12.76 6.85
N ALA A 217 7.63 13.43 5.72
CA ALA A 217 8.37 13.21 4.47
C ALA A 217 9.84 13.61 4.61
N ALA A 218 10.13 14.74 5.27
CA ALA A 218 11.50 15.15 5.58
C ALA A 218 12.22 14.14 6.48
N THR A 219 11.51 13.58 7.46
CA THR A 219 12.04 12.51 8.32
C THR A 219 12.33 11.24 7.52
N ALA A 220 11.39 10.79 6.69
CA ALA A 220 11.57 9.61 5.82
C ALA A 220 12.75 9.78 4.85
N GLN A 221 12.91 10.98 4.28
CA GLN A 221 13.97 11.31 3.35
C GLN A 221 15.37 11.32 4.00
N ALA A 222 15.44 11.46 5.33
CA ALA A 222 16.68 11.48 6.10
C ALA A 222 17.09 10.10 6.66
N LEU A 223 16.26 9.07 6.47
CA LEU A 223 16.58 7.67 6.77
C LEU A 223 17.55 7.10 5.73
#